data_AF-A0A557QC33-F1
#
_entry.id   AF-A0A557QC33-F1
#
_cell.length_a   1.000
_cell.length_b   1.000
_cell.length_c   1.000
_cell.angle_alpha   90.00
_cell.angle_beta   90.00
_cell.angle_gamma   90.00
#
_symmetry.space_group_name_H-M   'P 1'
#
loop_
_entity.id
_entity.type
_entity.pdbx_description
1 polymer ?
#
loop_
_entity_poly.entity_id
_entity_poly.type
_entity_poly.pdbx_seq_one_letter_code
_entity_poly.pdbx_strand_id
1 'polypeptide(L)'
;MSSPILRLHEDAFYAFFRPYRHPEARHDIWGGIGLETFGADWELVRGSDIDHVWTVVDGDSGSDQWITPGIRYVNRVCYLLTERSNMGVEVEFRCQGRPHTLTPIGLARQIRRLERALLGVGRRA
;
A
#
# COMPACT_ATOMS: atom_id res chain seq x y z
N MET A 1 18.40 13.55 -11.90
CA MET A 1 18.48 12.40 -10.98
C MET A 1 17.18 12.40 -10.18
N SER A 2 16.36 11.36 -10.28
CA SER A 2 15.15 11.24 -9.46
C SER A 2 15.56 11.06 -7.99
N SER A 3 14.88 11.73 -7.06
CA SER A 3 15.05 11.44 -5.64
C SER A 3 14.71 9.97 -5.37
N PRO A 4 15.41 9.31 -4.44
CA PRO A 4 15.09 7.93 -4.07
C PRO A 4 13.70 7.88 -3.41
N ILE A 5 12.88 6.92 -3.85
CA ILE A 5 11.54 6.66 -3.30
C ILE A 5 11.66 6.28 -1.82
N LEU A 6 10.75 6.79 -0.98
CA LEU A 6 10.71 6.46 0.43
C LEU A 6 10.28 5.00 0.61
N ARG A 7 11.16 4.17 1.16
CA ARG A 7 10.85 2.76 1.47
C ARG A 7 10.67 2.55 2.97
N LEU A 8 9.53 1.97 3.32
CA LEU A 8 9.12 1.67 4.69
C LEU A 8 8.77 0.17 4.82
N HIS A 9 8.52 -0.28 6.05
CA HIS A 9 8.05 -1.65 6.34
C HIS A 9 6.52 -1.69 6.32
N GLU A 10 5.92 -2.80 5.89
CA GLU A 10 4.45 -2.96 5.77
C GLU A 10 3.66 -2.71 7.06
N ASP A 11 4.20 -3.00 8.25
CA ASP A 11 3.53 -2.64 9.51
C ASP A 11 3.15 -1.16 9.59
N ALA A 12 3.96 -0.27 9.00
CA ALA A 12 3.63 1.15 8.95
C ALA A 12 2.44 1.42 8.03
N PHE A 13 2.28 0.64 6.94
CA PHE A 13 1.11 0.71 6.06
C PHE A 13 -0.15 0.27 6.81
N TYR A 14 -0.13 -0.92 7.43
CA TYR A 14 -1.29 -1.43 8.18
C TYR A 14 -1.69 -0.52 9.34
N ALA A 15 -0.71 -0.05 10.12
CA ALA A 15 -0.96 0.81 11.27
C ALA A 15 -1.47 2.21 10.86
N PHE A 16 -0.90 2.78 9.79
CA PHE A 16 -1.22 4.15 9.41
C PHE A 16 -2.45 4.24 8.51
N PHE A 17 -2.49 3.48 7.40
CA PHE A 17 -3.51 3.60 6.36
C PHE A 17 -4.76 2.76 6.62
N ARG A 18 -4.66 1.71 7.44
CA ARG A 18 -5.78 0.85 7.84
C ARG A 18 -6.52 0.28 6.63
N PRO A 19 -5.92 -0.70 5.93
CA PRO A 19 -6.61 -1.36 4.84
C PRO A 19 -7.81 -2.14 5.38
N TYR A 20 -8.87 -2.23 4.58
CA TYR A 20 -10.12 -2.90 4.96
C TYR A 20 -10.61 -3.83 3.86
N ARG A 21 -11.45 -4.80 4.25
CA ARG A 21 -12.16 -5.67 3.30
C ARG A 21 -13.35 -4.92 2.71
N HIS A 22 -13.38 -4.74 1.39
CA HIS A 22 -14.56 -4.19 0.73
C HIS A 22 -15.75 -5.16 0.91
N PRO A 23 -16.97 -4.68 1.25
CA PRO A 23 -18.14 -5.56 1.47
C PRO A 23 -18.50 -6.43 0.27
N GLU A 24 -18.23 -5.94 -0.94
CA GLU A 24 -18.49 -6.64 -2.20
C GLU A 24 -17.30 -7.48 -2.70
N ALA A 25 -16.19 -7.55 -1.95
CA ALA A 25 -15.02 -8.32 -2.33
C ALA A 25 -15.37 -9.80 -2.47
N ARG A 26 -15.14 -10.36 -3.67
CA ARG A 26 -15.51 -11.74 -3.98
C ARG A 26 -14.46 -12.76 -3.56
N HIS A 27 -13.22 -12.34 -3.42
CA HIS A 27 -12.10 -13.22 -3.12
C HIS A 27 -11.57 -12.99 -1.70
N ASP A 28 -10.90 -14.01 -1.18
CA ASP A 28 -10.16 -13.95 0.08
C ASP A 28 -8.67 -14.03 -0.25
N ILE A 29 -8.12 -12.90 -0.68
CA ILE A 29 -6.71 -12.75 -1.02
C ILE A 29 -6.07 -11.72 -0.09
N TRP A 30 -4.76 -11.84 0.10
CA TRP A 30 -3.99 -10.93 0.96
C TRP A 30 -4.55 -10.83 2.40
N GLY A 31 -4.87 -11.96 3.03
CA GLY A 31 -5.46 -11.97 4.38
C GLY A 31 -6.88 -11.41 4.44
N GLY A 32 -7.63 -11.51 3.33
CA GLY A 32 -9.04 -11.14 3.24
C GLY A 32 -9.33 -9.67 2.97
N ILE A 33 -8.31 -8.86 2.75
CA ILE A 33 -8.46 -7.42 2.44
C ILE A 33 -8.15 -7.08 0.98
N GLY A 34 -7.64 -8.03 0.19
CA GLY A 34 -7.28 -7.79 -1.20
C GLY A 34 -8.45 -7.90 -2.17
N LEU A 35 -8.37 -7.12 -3.24
CA LEU A 35 -9.25 -7.13 -4.40
C LEU A 35 -8.50 -7.67 -5.62
N GLU A 36 -9.15 -8.57 -6.34
CA GLU A 36 -8.54 -9.22 -7.51
C GLU A 36 -8.34 -8.23 -8.67
N THR A 37 -7.41 -8.58 -9.55
CA THR A 37 -6.86 -7.73 -10.60
C THR A 37 -7.69 -7.69 -11.88
N PHE A 38 -8.86 -8.35 -11.87
CA PHE A 38 -9.81 -8.49 -12.97
C PHE A 38 -11.24 -8.69 -12.44
N GLY A 39 -12.21 -8.68 -13.36
CA GLY A 39 -13.61 -8.98 -13.03
C GLY A 39 -14.26 -7.95 -12.11
N ALA A 40 -15.20 -8.40 -11.26
CA ALA A 40 -15.98 -7.50 -10.41
C ALA A 40 -15.13 -6.74 -9.37
N ASP A 41 -14.09 -7.37 -8.82
CA ASP A 41 -13.20 -6.70 -7.87
C ASP A 41 -12.42 -5.56 -8.55
N TRP A 42 -12.05 -5.73 -9.82
CA TRP A 42 -11.43 -4.67 -10.60
C TRP A 42 -12.37 -3.49 -10.88
N GLU A 43 -13.66 -3.76 -11.11
CA GLU A 43 -14.68 -2.69 -11.22
C GLU A 43 -14.76 -1.85 -9.94
N LEU A 44 -14.69 -2.49 -8.77
CA LEU A 44 -14.65 -1.80 -7.48
C LEU A 44 -13.43 -0.89 -7.36
N VAL A 45 -12.24 -1.39 -7.74
CA VAL A 45 -11.00 -0.61 -7.72
C VAL A 45 -11.10 0.59 -8.67
N ARG A 46 -11.62 0.40 -9.89
CA ARG A 46 -11.80 1.49 -10.85
C ARG A 46 -12.80 2.56 -10.41
N GLY A 47 -13.81 2.16 -9.62
CA GLY A 47 -14.81 3.07 -9.07
C GLY A 47 -14.38 3.76 -7.77
N SER A 48 -13.26 3.35 -7.17
CA SER A 48 -12.75 3.89 -5.92
C SER A 48 -11.93 5.17 -6.15
N ASP A 49 -11.82 6.00 -5.11
CA ASP A 49 -10.90 7.13 -5.12
C ASP A 49 -9.45 6.62 -5.20
N ILE A 50 -8.69 7.08 -6.19
CA ILE A 50 -7.31 6.65 -6.45
C ILE A 50 -6.38 6.90 -5.26
N ASP A 51 -6.69 7.91 -4.45
CA ASP A 51 -5.96 8.24 -3.23
C ASP A 51 -6.15 7.19 -2.14
N HIS A 52 -7.15 6.32 -2.26
CA HIS A 52 -7.40 5.22 -1.33
C HIS A 52 -7.01 3.86 -1.92
N VAL A 53 -6.57 3.83 -3.17
CA VAL A 53 -6.15 2.61 -3.86
C VAL A 53 -4.65 2.40 -3.67
N TRP A 54 -4.29 1.15 -3.41
CA TRP A 54 -2.91 0.67 -3.41
C TRP A 54 -2.81 -0.60 -4.23
N THR A 55 -1.65 -0.82 -4.83
CA THR A 55 -1.33 -2.07 -5.53
C THR A 55 -0.22 -2.82 -4.80
N VAL A 56 -0.47 -4.10 -4.52
CA VAL A 56 0.59 -5.04 -4.14
C VAL A 56 1.28 -5.51 -5.42
N VAL A 57 2.59 -5.33 -5.51
CA VAL A 57 3.40 -5.77 -6.64
C VAL A 57 4.40 -6.84 -6.20
N ASP A 58 4.66 -7.78 -7.10
CA ASP A 58 5.72 -8.77 -6.91
C ASP A 58 7.08 -8.13 -7.22
N GLY A 59 8.08 -8.41 -6.38
CA GLY A 59 9.43 -7.88 -6.53
C GLY A 59 10.29 -8.74 -7.44
N ASP A 60 11.22 -8.11 -8.17
CA ASP A 60 12.11 -8.82 -9.09
C ASP A 60 13.17 -9.72 -8.40
N SER A 61 13.27 -9.69 -7.07
CA SER A 61 14.33 -10.38 -6.32
C SER A 61 13.80 -11.02 -5.04
N GLY A 62 13.84 -12.36 -5.01
CA GLY A 62 13.44 -13.15 -3.85
C GLY A 62 11.92 -13.26 -3.71
N SER A 63 11.45 -13.34 -2.46
CA SER A 63 10.04 -13.42 -2.10
C SER A 63 9.50 -12.09 -1.56
N ASP A 64 10.11 -10.98 -1.97
CA ASP A 64 9.73 -9.66 -1.49
C ASP A 64 8.60 -9.11 -2.35
N GLN A 65 7.56 -8.63 -1.70
CA GLN A 65 6.47 -7.91 -2.34
C GLN A 65 6.47 -6.46 -1.86
N TRP A 66 5.81 -5.58 -2.61
CA TRP A 66 5.74 -4.17 -2.29
C TRP A 66 4.32 -3.63 -2.38
N ILE A 67 3.91 -2.83 -1.41
CA ILE A 67 2.65 -2.07 -1.48
C ILE A 67 2.98 -0.67 -1.99
N THR A 68 2.38 -0.29 -3.10
CA THR A 68 2.64 0.98 -3.81
C THR A 68 1.34 1.74 -4.04
N PRO A 69 1.34 3.08 -3.95
CA PRO A 69 0.12 3.88 -4.07
C PRO A 69 -0.42 3.88 -5.51
N GLY A 70 -1.74 3.95 -5.61
CA GLY A 70 -2.46 3.98 -6.88
C GLY A 70 -2.51 2.62 -7.59
N ILE A 71 -2.90 2.67 -8.86
CA ILE A 71 -3.09 1.51 -9.73
C ILE A 71 -1.81 1.23 -10.52
N ARG A 72 -1.33 -0.01 -10.45
CA ARG A 72 -0.30 -0.56 -11.35
C ARG A 72 -0.92 -1.63 -12.23
N TYR A 73 -0.61 -1.61 -13.53
CA TYR A 73 -1.11 -2.59 -14.49
C TYR A 73 -0.17 -3.78 -14.73
N VAL A 74 1.07 -3.72 -14.25
CA VAL A 74 2.11 -4.75 -14.48
C VAL A 74 2.64 -5.24 -13.14
N ASN A 75 3.02 -6.52 -13.07
CA ASN A 75 3.55 -7.19 -11.87
C ASN A 75 2.68 -7.01 -10.62
N ARG A 76 1.35 -6.95 -10.81
CA ARG A 76 0.37 -6.74 -9.74
C ARG A 76 -0.13 -8.08 -9.19
N VAL A 77 -0.10 -8.21 -7.88
CA VAL A 77 -0.61 -9.36 -7.13
C VAL A 77 -2.09 -9.15 -6.80
N CYS A 78 -2.42 -7.99 -6.22
CA CYS A 78 -3.79 -7.58 -5.90
C CYS A 78 -3.85 -6.07 -5.64
N TYR A 79 -5.06 -5.55 -5.44
CA TYR A 79 -5.29 -4.18 -4.96
C TYR A 79 -5.76 -4.16 -3.52
N LEU A 80 -5.49 -3.06 -2.81
CA LEU A 80 -5.97 -2.80 -1.46
C LEU A 80 -6.69 -1.45 -1.42
N LEU A 81 -7.72 -1.36 -0.58
CA LEU A 81 -8.39 -0.10 -0.24
C LEU A 81 -8.09 0.27 1.21
N THR A 82 -7.89 1.56 1.45
CA THR A 82 -7.52 2.08 2.78
C THR A 82 -8.51 3.11 3.29
N GLU A 83 -8.67 3.20 4.61
CA GLU A 83 -9.49 4.25 5.24
C GLU A 83 -8.93 5.65 5.01
N ARG A 84 -7.60 5.76 4.89
CA ARG A 84 -6.90 7.04 4.75
C ARG A 84 -6.33 7.22 3.36
N SER A 85 -6.43 8.45 2.85
CA SER A 85 -5.84 8.87 1.58
C SER A 85 -4.30 8.84 1.65
N ASN A 86 -3.69 8.37 0.57
CA ASN A 86 -2.27 8.39 0.30
C ASN A 86 -1.80 9.76 -0.25
N MET A 87 -2.73 10.63 -0.65
CA MET A 87 -2.49 11.97 -1.21
C MET A 87 -1.46 12.01 -2.36
N GLY A 88 -1.29 10.91 -3.11
CA GLY A 88 -0.27 10.79 -4.15
C GLY A 88 1.18 10.75 -3.64
N VAL A 89 1.41 10.38 -2.37
CA VAL A 89 2.76 10.34 -1.79
C VAL A 89 3.64 9.28 -2.46
N GLU A 90 4.87 9.62 -2.83
CA GLU A 90 5.84 8.66 -3.39
C GLU A 90 6.48 7.79 -2.29
N VAL A 91 5.79 6.72 -1.90
CA VAL A 91 6.23 5.76 -0.88
C VAL A 91 6.00 4.33 -1.33
N GLU A 92 6.85 3.40 -0.87
CA GLU A 92 6.65 1.96 -1.06
C GLU A 92 6.84 1.24 0.28
N PHE A 93 6.02 0.22 0.54
CA PHE A 93 6.12 -0.60 1.74
C PHE A 93 6.57 -2.00 1.38
N ARG A 94 7.69 -2.43 1.97
CA ARG A 94 8.22 -3.77 1.77
C ARG A 94 7.45 -4.78 2.61
N CYS A 95 6.94 -5.81 1.95
CA CYS A 95 6.37 -7.03 2.53
C CYS A 95 7.45 -8.12 2.42
N GLN A 96 8.01 -8.56 3.54
CA GLN A 96 9.00 -9.64 3.48
C GLN A 96 8.29 -10.98 3.66
N GLY A 97 8.68 -11.98 2.87
CA GLY A 97 8.16 -13.35 2.99
C GLY A 97 8.47 -14.06 4.32
N ARG A 98 9.26 -13.46 5.23
CA ARG A 98 9.48 -13.96 6.59
C ARG A 98 8.71 -13.10 7.60
N PRO A 99 7.90 -13.70 8.48
CA PRO A 99 7.14 -12.96 9.47
C PRO A 99 8.09 -12.30 10.47
N HIS A 100 8.25 -10.99 10.33
CA HIS A 100 8.95 -10.17 11.29
C HIS A 100 8.16 -8.87 11.44
N THR A 101 7.85 -8.51 12.68
CA THR A 101 7.12 -7.30 13.01
C THR A 101 8.09 -6.31 13.64
N LEU A 102 7.91 -5.04 13.33
CA LEU A 102 8.66 -3.96 13.95
C LEU A 102 8.38 -3.91 15.45
N THR A 103 9.41 -3.56 16.22
CA THR A 103 9.21 -3.12 17.60
C THR A 103 8.35 -1.86 17.63
N PRO A 104 7.64 -1.56 18.74
CA PRO A 104 6.84 -0.33 18.85
C PRO A 104 7.62 0.95 18.52
N ILE A 105 8.89 1.01 18.93
CA ILE A 105 9.79 2.14 18.60
C ILE A 105 10.11 2.17 17.11
N GLY A 106 10.38 1.01 16.50
CA GLY A 106 10.63 0.87 15.07
C GLY A 106 9.43 1.33 14.23
N LEU A 107 8.23 0.91 14.62
CA LEU A 107 6.97 1.31 13.98
C LEU A 107 6.75 2.82 14.09
N ALA A 108 6.86 3.38 15.29
CA ALA A 108 6.71 4.83 15.51
C ALA A 108 7.69 5.65 14.66
N ARG A 109 8.92 5.17 14.48
CA ARG A 109 9.92 5.82 13.60
C ARG A 109 9.52 5.78 12.13
N GLN A 110 8.98 4.65 11.64
CA GLN A 110 8.52 4.54 10.25
C GLN A 110 7.30 5.44 10.00
N ILE A 111 6.34 5.48 10.93
CA ILE A 111 5.17 6.37 10.86
C ILE A 111 5.59 7.84 10.82
N ARG A 112 6.52 8.29 11.66
CA ARG A 112 7.02 9.67 11.63
C ARG A 112 7.68 10.04 10.29
N ARG A 113 8.32 9.09 9.60
CA ARG A 113 8.90 9.31 8.26
C ARG A 113 7.79 9.48 7.22
N LEU A 114 6.75 8.65 7.30
CA LEU A 114 5.57 8.73 6.43
C LEU A 114 4.83 10.06 6.61
N GLU A 115 4.58 10.49 7.84
CA GLU A 115 3.91 11.77 8.13
C GLU A 115 4.68 12.97 7.54
N ARG A 116 6.01 12.97 7.66
CA ARG A 116 6.84 14.01 7.04
C ARG A 116 6.73 14.02 5.53
N ALA A 117 6.65 12.85 4.89
CA ALA A 117 6.47 12.75 3.45
C ALA A 117 5.11 13.31 3.02
N LEU A 118 4.03 12.92 3.71
CA LEU A 118 2.66 13.39 3.46
C LEU A 118 2.53 14.91 3.65
N LEU A 119 3.12 15.47 4.70
CA LEU A 119 3.19 16.92 4.91
C LEU A 119 3.95 17.64 3.77
N GLY A 120 4.92 16.96 3.17
CA GLY A 120 5.65 17.46 2.01
C GLY A 120 4.78 17.54 0.75
N VAL A 121 3.83 16.62 0.59
CA VAL A 121 2.90 16.62 -0.55
C VAL A 121 1.89 17.76 -0.44
N GLY A 122 1.28 17.95 0.73
CA GLY A 122 0.31 19.04 0.95
C GLY A 122 0.90 20.45 0.82
N ARG A 123 2.23 20.61 0.85
CA ARG A 123 2.91 21.88 0.57
C ARG A 123 3.18 22.13 -0.92
N ARG A 124 3.03 21.10 -1.76
CA ARG A 124 3.24 21.15 -3.22
C ARG A 124 1.93 21.23 -4.01
N ALA A 125 0.80 20.94 -3.37
CA ALA A 125 -0.54 21.01 -3.92
C ALA A 125 -1.09 22.44 -3.96
#